data_AF-A0A6B2LLC3-F1
#
_entry.id   AF-A0A6B2LLC3-F1
#
_cell.length_a   1.000
_cell.length_b   1.000
_cell.length_c   1.000
_cell.angle_alpha   90.00
_cell.angle_beta   90.00
_cell.angle_gamma   90.00
#
_symmetry.space_group_name_H-M   'P 1'
#
loop_
_entity.id
_entity.type
_entity.pdbx_description
1 polymer ?
#
loop_
_entity_poly.entity_id
_entity_poly.type
_entity_poly.pdbx_seq_one_letter_code
_entity_poly.pdbx_strand_id
1 'polypeptide(L)'
;MFNVNTSDVAMQSALNYVCANFNCSEIRPGGPKYYPNNLRDHASWAIDAWYQAYPLNPFSCDFSNSASVVCENCTCVLKANLTDYEKISVLNYVCGTLNCSEIGPGGSHYIPNTLDNHCGWAVNTWWHQYSWTYEGCDFGGIAYLTPEVCNGNPPPSHTKRPPPTLSSADASQQEK
;
A
#
# COMPACT_ATOMS: atom_id res chain seq x y z
N MET A 1 -7.15 -7.07 -3.59
CA MET A 1 -7.59 -6.61 -4.93
C MET A 1 -6.52 -6.87 -6.00
N PHE A 2 -6.87 -7.50 -7.13
CA PHE A 2 -5.92 -7.73 -8.25
C PHE A 2 -5.55 -6.44 -9.00
N ASN A 3 -4.25 -6.28 -9.30
CA ASN A 3 -3.76 -5.17 -10.12
C ASN A 3 -4.40 -5.18 -11.51
N VAL A 4 -4.58 -4.01 -12.12
CA VAL A 4 -5.26 -3.88 -13.43
C VAL A 4 -4.50 -4.57 -14.56
N ASN A 5 -3.18 -4.73 -14.40
CA ASN A 5 -2.30 -5.37 -15.39
C ASN A 5 -1.93 -6.82 -15.02
N THR A 6 -2.55 -7.41 -14.00
CA THR A 6 -2.29 -8.80 -13.64
C THR A 6 -2.75 -9.72 -14.76
N SER A 7 -1.85 -10.58 -15.24
CA SER A 7 -2.16 -11.56 -16.28
C SER A 7 -3.11 -12.64 -15.77
N ASP A 8 -3.91 -13.21 -16.67
CA ASP A 8 -4.79 -14.34 -16.35
C ASP A 8 -4.02 -15.52 -15.75
N VAL A 9 -2.76 -15.74 -16.19
CA VAL A 9 -1.89 -16.79 -15.63
C VAL A 9 -1.56 -16.54 -14.16
N ALA A 10 -1.20 -15.31 -13.80
CA ALA A 10 -0.90 -14.95 -12.41
C ALA A 10 -2.16 -15.04 -11.54
N MET A 11 -3.29 -14.58 -12.07
CA MET A 11 -4.58 -14.62 -11.39
C MET A 11 -5.09 -16.06 -11.16
N GLN A 12 -4.98 -16.91 -12.18
CA GLN A 12 -5.32 -18.33 -12.08
C GLN A 12 -4.38 -19.06 -11.09
N SER A 13 -3.10 -18.69 -11.06
CA SER A 13 -2.15 -19.27 -10.11
C SER A 13 -2.50 -18.92 -8.66
N ALA A 14 -2.86 -17.66 -8.40
CA ALA A 14 -3.34 -17.22 -7.08
C ALA A 14 -4.63 -17.94 -6.69
N LEU A 15 -5.61 -18.03 -7.59
CA LEU A 15 -6.86 -18.77 -7.36
C LEU A 15 -6.60 -20.24 -7.04
N ASN A 16 -5.73 -20.91 -7.80
CA ASN A 16 -5.37 -22.31 -7.57
C ASN A 16 -4.71 -22.51 -6.20
N TYR A 17 -3.78 -21.62 -5.82
CA TYR A 17 -3.13 -21.66 -4.52
C TYR A 17 -4.13 -21.53 -3.38
N VAL A 18 -5.01 -20.52 -3.44
CA VAL A 18 -6.05 -20.31 -2.44
C VAL A 18 -6.96 -21.54 -2.35
N CYS A 19 -7.50 -22.02 -3.47
CA CYS A 19 -8.45 -23.13 -3.44
C CYS A 19 -7.84 -24.50 -3.11
N ALA A 20 -6.51 -24.63 -3.17
CA ALA A 20 -5.80 -25.81 -2.66
C ALA A 20 -5.71 -25.80 -1.12
N ASN A 21 -5.81 -24.63 -0.49
CA ASN A 21 -5.59 -24.43 0.94
C ASN A 21 -6.82 -23.85 1.68
N PHE A 22 -7.88 -23.47 0.97
CA PHE A 22 -9.10 -22.84 1.48
C PHE A 22 -10.34 -23.32 0.72
N ASN A 23 -11.50 -23.25 1.38
CA ASN A 23 -12.76 -23.70 0.81
C ASN A 23 -13.33 -22.68 -0.23
N CYS A 24 -13.10 -22.97 -1.51
CA CYS A 24 -13.66 -22.21 -2.62
C CYS A 24 -15.04 -22.69 -3.10
N SER A 25 -15.84 -23.39 -2.29
CA SER A 25 -17.15 -23.90 -2.73
C SER A 25 -18.12 -22.79 -3.15
N GLU A 26 -18.00 -21.57 -2.61
CA GLU A 26 -18.92 -20.47 -2.95
C GLU A 26 -18.81 -19.97 -4.39
N ILE A 27 -17.64 -20.12 -5.01
CA ILE A 27 -17.38 -19.72 -6.41
C ILE A 27 -17.51 -20.88 -7.39
N ARG A 28 -17.93 -22.08 -6.95
CA ARG A 28 -18.20 -23.21 -7.84
C ARG A 28 -19.61 -23.10 -8.44
N PRO A 29 -19.90 -23.80 -9.56
CA PRO A 29 -21.25 -23.83 -10.12
C PRO A 29 -22.30 -24.18 -9.06
N GLY A 30 -23.34 -23.34 -8.96
CA GLY A 30 -24.39 -23.46 -7.94
C GLY A 30 -24.09 -22.76 -6.60
N GLY A 31 -22.89 -22.22 -6.41
CA GLY A 31 -22.51 -21.44 -5.24
C GLY A 31 -23.03 -20.00 -5.27
N PRO A 32 -23.18 -19.34 -4.11
CA PRO A 32 -23.72 -17.98 -4.00
C PRO A 32 -22.82 -16.90 -4.63
N LYS A 33 -21.55 -17.19 -4.89
CA LYS A 33 -20.54 -16.28 -5.45
C LYS A 33 -20.08 -16.72 -6.84
N TYR A 34 -20.84 -17.59 -7.50
CA TYR A 34 -20.52 -18.07 -8.83
C TYR A 34 -20.69 -16.99 -9.91
N TYR A 35 -21.63 -16.06 -9.74
CA TYR A 35 -21.87 -14.98 -10.70
C TYR A 35 -21.34 -13.64 -10.19
N PRO A 36 -20.69 -12.85 -11.06
CA PRO A 36 -20.38 -13.12 -12.47
C PRO A 36 -19.36 -14.26 -12.68
N ASN A 37 -19.60 -15.10 -13.69
CA ASN A 37 -18.80 -16.29 -13.97
C ASN A 37 -17.59 -15.95 -14.87
N ASN A 38 -16.55 -15.39 -14.26
CA ASN A 38 -15.26 -15.19 -14.91
C ASN A 38 -14.11 -15.31 -13.91
N LEU A 39 -12.90 -15.48 -14.44
CA LEU A 39 -11.68 -15.69 -13.64
C LEU A 39 -11.42 -14.56 -12.65
N ARG A 40 -11.57 -13.30 -13.08
CA ARG A 40 -11.27 -12.13 -12.25
C ARG A 40 -12.15 -12.05 -11.02
N ASP A 41 -13.45 -12.28 -11.17
CA ASP A 41 -14.38 -12.20 -10.05
C ASP A 41 -14.22 -13.37 -9.09
N HIS A 42 -14.04 -14.60 -9.60
CA HIS A 42 -13.76 -15.77 -8.76
C HIS A 42 -12.44 -15.64 -8.00
N ALA A 43 -11.37 -15.22 -8.69
CA ALA A 43 -10.08 -15.01 -8.07
C ALA A 43 -10.15 -13.91 -7.03
N SER A 44 -10.79 -12.76 -7.34
CA SER A 44 -10.90 -11.63 -6.41
C SER A 44 -11.63 -12.04 -5.13
N TRP A 45 -12.77 -12.72 -5.25
CA TRP A 45 -13.47 -13.24 -4.09
C TRP A 45 -12.61 -14.22 -3.27
N ALA A 46 -11.91 -15.14 -3.94
CA ALA A 46 -11.11 -16.16 -3.27
C ALA A 46 -9.96 -15.53 -2.47
N ILE A 47 -9.21 -14.59 -3.06
CA ILE A 47 -8.09 -13.93 -2.35
C ILE A 47 -8.57 -13.04 -1.20
N ASP A 48 -9.73 -12.39 -1.35
CA ASP A 48 -10.31 -11.55 -0.29
C ASP A 48 -10.79 -12.42 0.89
N ALA A 49 -11.47 -13.54 0.59
CA ALA A 49 -11.88 -14.52 1.60
C ALA A 49 -10.67 -15.18 2.29
N TRP A 50 -9.61 -15.50 1.53
CA TRP A 50 -8.35 -15.99 2.07
C TRP A 50 -7.72 -15.01 3.04
N TYR A 51 -7.62 -13.72 2.66
CA TYR A 51 -7.05 -12.68 3.50
C TYR A 51 -7.78 -12.57 4.85
N GLN A 52 -9.11 -12.60 4.82
CA GLN A 52 -9.94 -12.54 6.02
C GLN A 52 -9.76 -13.77 6.92
N ALA A 53 -9.60 -14.96 6.34
CA ALA A 53 -9.41 -16.20 7.10
C ALA A 53 -7.99 -16.36 7.66
N TYR A 54 -6.97 -15.88 6.92
CA TYR A 54 -5.56 -16.07 7.23
C TYR A 54 -4.77 -14.76 7.15
N PRO A 55 -5.09 -13.74 7.96
CA PRO A 55 -4.43 -12.43 7.89
C PRO A 55 -2.95 -12.47 8.29
N LEU A 56 -2.51 -13.54 8.95
CA LEU A 56 -1.12 -13.77 9.38
C LEU A 56 -0.28 -14.55 8.36
N ASN A 57 -0.89 -15.09 7.29
CA ASN A 57 -0.16 -15.85 6.31
C ASN A 57 0.69 -14.92 5.44
N PRO A 58 1.99 -15.19 5.21
CA PRO A 58 2.85 -14.36 4.36
C PRO A 58 2.29 -14.12 2.95
N PHE A 59 1.57 -15.10 2.39
CA PHE A 59 0.92 -14.96 1.09
C PHE A 59 -0.15 -13.87 1.07
N SER A 60 -0.83 -13.64 2.20
CA SER A 60 -1.89 -12.63 2.34
C SER A 60 -1.40 -11.19 2.17
N CYS A 61 -0.09 -10.96 2.15
CA CYS A 61 0.50 -9.62 2.13
C CYS A 61 1.23 -9.28 0.83
N ASP A 62 1.48 -10.26 -0.03
CA ASP A 62 2.23 -10.08 -1.27
C ASP A 62 1.46 -10.58 -2.49
N PHE A 63 0.69 -11.67 -2.36
CA PHE A 63 0.04 -12.37 -3.47
C PHE A 63 0.96 -12.54 -4.71
N SER A 64 2.28 -12.66 -4.50
CA SER A 64 3.30 -12.66 -5.56
C SER A 64 3.21 -11.45 -6.52
N ASN A 65 2.97 -10.26 -5.98
CA ASN A 65 2.74 -8.99 -6.71
C ASN A 65 1.53 -9.00 -7.66
N SER A 66 0.69 -10.04 -7.62
CA SER A 66 -0.49 -10.14 -8.48
C SER A 66 -1.68 -9.34 -7.94
N ALA A 67 -1.73 -9.13 -6.63
CA ALA A 67 -2.77 -8.37 -5.96
C ALA A 67 -2.17 -7.54 -4.81
N SER A 68 -2.87 -6.45 -4.50
CA SER A 68 -2.54 -5.57 -3.38
C SER A 68 -3.60 -5.64 -2.30
N VAL A 69 -3.15 -5.48 -1.06
CA VAL A 69 -4.04 -5.27 0.09
C VAL A 69 -4.51 -3.82 0.06
N VAL A 70 -5.83 -3.60 -0.01
CA VAL A 70 -6.45 -2.28 0.06
C VAL A 70 -6.94 -2.06 1.49
N CYS A 71 -6.65 -0.90 2.07
CA CYS A 71 -7.16 -0.54 3.38
C CYS A 71 -7.98 0.74 3.31
N GLU A 72 -9.30 0.64 3.50
CA GLU A 72 -10.19 1.82 3.44
C GLU A 72 -10.15 2.63 4.74
N ASN A 73 -9.87 1.97 5.87
CA ASN A 73 -9.87 2.57 7.21
C ASN A 73 -8.47 2.75 7.78
N CYS A 74 -7.45 2.86 6.94
CA CYS A 74 -6.08 3.14 7.36
C CYS A 74 -5.70 4.60 7.14
N THR A 75 -4.65 5.02 7.82
CA THR A 75 -3.95 6.29 7.63
C THR A 75 -2.50 5.98 7.31
N CYS A 76 -1.94 6.67 6.32
CA CYS A 76 -0.53 6.55 6.01
C CYS A 76 0.28 7.52 6.85
N VAL A 77 1.19 6.99 7.68
CA VAL A 77 1.96 7.77 8.65
C VAL A 77 3.46 7.60 8.44
N LEU A 78 4.21 8.67 8.64
CA LEU A 78 5.66 8.63 8.67
C LEU A 78 6.16 8.00 9.97
N LYS A 79 7.30 7.32 9.89
CA LYS A 79 8.03 6.81 11.06
C LYS A 79 8.51 7.96 11.95
N ALA A 80 8.70 7.65 13.22
CA ALA A 80 9.34 8.58 14.15
C ALA A 80 10.83 8.76 13.81
N ASN A 81 11.41 9.89 14.22
CA ASN A 81 12.85 10.19 14.13
C ASN A 81 13.42 10.23 12.69
N LEU A 82 12.61 10.59 11.69
CA LEU A 82 13.11 10.90 10.36
C LEU A 82 13.93 12.19 10.37
N THR A 83 14.99 12.22 9.57
CA THR A 83 15.75 13.41 9.26
C THR A 83 14.92 14.39 8.44
N ASP A 84 15.25 15.68 8.50
CA ASP A 84 14.60 16.68 7.65
C ASP A 84 14.81 16.38 6.17
N TYR A 85 15.94 15.77 5.80
CA TYR A 85 16.19 15.30 4.44
C TYR A 85 15.17 14.25 3.97
N GLU A 86 14.91 13.22 4.79
CA GLU A 86 13.90 12.18 4.46
C GLU A 86 12.50 12.80 4.32
N LYS A 87 12.13 13.69 5.24
CA LYS A 87 10.85 14.41 5.22
C LYS A 87 10.68 15.28 3.99
N ILE A 88 11.71 16.05 3.63
CA ILE A 88 11.70 16.91 2.44
C ILE A 88 11.68 16.07 1.16
N SER A 89 12.42 14.97 1.12
CA SER A 89 12.45 14.06 -0.04
C SER A 89 11.07 13.49 -0.34
N VAL A 90 10.38 12.96 0.69
CA VAL A 90 9.01 12.46 0.50
C VAL A 90 8.02 13.56 0.18
N LEU A 91 8.15 14.74 0.80
CA LEU A 91 7.29 15.89 0.51
C LEU A 91 7.41 16.34 -0.95
N ASN A 92 8.63 16.46 -1.47
CA ASN A 92 8.89 16.80 -2.87
C ASN A 92 8.32 15.75 -3.82
N TYR A 93 8.46 14.46 -3.48
CA TYR A 93 7.89 13.38 -4.27
C TYR A 93 6.36 13.46 -4.36
N VAL A 94 5.67 13.55 -3.21
CA VAL A 94 4.21 13.59 -3.20
C VAL A 94 3.68 14.85 -3.87
N CYS A 95 4.28 16.01 -3.60
CA CYS A 95 3.86 17.29 -4.18
C CYS A 95 4.21 17.43 -5.68
N GLY A 96 5.02 16.53 -6.24
CA GLY A 96 5.21 16.42 -7.69
C GLY A 96 3.96 15.93 -8.42
N THR A 97 2.99 15.34 -7.71
CA THR A 97 1.72 14.83 -8.27
C THR A 97 0.49 15.36 -7.53
N LEU A 98 0.57 15.50 -6.21
CA LEU A 98 -0.46 16.07 -5.34
C LEU A 98 -0.40 17.61 -5.36
N ASN A 99 -1.57 18.27 -5.35
CA ASN A 99 -1.64 19.71 -5.12
C ASN A 99 -1.41 20.03 -3.63
N CYS A 100 -0.19 20.45 -3.29
CA CYS A 100 0.21 20.81 -1.93
C CYS A 100 -0.07 22.28 -1.54
N SER A 101 -0.96 22.99 -2.25
CA SER A 101 -1.29 24.38 -1.88
C SER A 101 -1.91 24.53 -0.48
N GLU A 102 -2.58 23.49 0.03
CA GLU A 102 -3.22 23.51 1.36
C GLU A 102 -2.23 23.61 2.53
N ILE A 103 -1.00 23.15 2.34
CA ILE A 103 0.08 23.26 3.34
C ILE A 103 0.96 24.50 3.14
N GLY A 104 0.72 25.28 2.08
CA GLY A 104 1.40 26.54 1.84
C GLY A 104 0.82 27.70 2.67
N PRO A 105 1.49 28.87 2.72
CA PRO A 105 0.97 30.04 3.43
C PRO A 105 -0.46 30.40 2.98
N GLY A 106 -1.38 30.49 3.95
CA GLY A 106 -2.80 30.77 3.70
C GLY A 106 -3.65 29.54 3.33
N GLY A 107 -3.05 28.35 3.24
CA GLY A 107 -3.76 27.09 3.05
C GLY A 107 -4.46 26.59 4.32
N SER A 108 -5.47 25.74 4.13
CA SER A 108 -6.29 25.10 5.18
C SER A 108 -5.47 24.28 6.18
N HIS A 109 -4.36 23.69 5.71
CA HIS A 109 -3.48 22.80 6.48
C HIS A 109 -2.10 23.41 6.73
N TYR A 110 -1.98 24.75 6.63
CA TYR A 110 -0.74 25.46 6.94
C TYR A 110 -0.37 25.40 8.43
N ILE A 111 -1.38 25.41 9.32
CA ILE A 111 -1.18 25.44 10.78
C ILE A 111 -1.44 24.05 11.38
N PRO A 112 -0.55 23.50 12.22
CA PRO A 112 0.74 24.08 12.65
C PRO A 112 1.77 24.12 11.52
N ASN A 113 2.51 25.24 11.46
CA ASN A 113 3.55 25.45 10.45
C ASN A 113 4.85 24.74 10.86
N THR A 114 4.86 23.41 10.73
CA THR A 114 6.01 22.55 10.97
C THR A 114 6.18 21.57 9.82
N LEU A 115 7.43 21.17 9.56
CA LEU A 115 7.75 20.19 8.52
C LEU A 115 7.00 18.86 8.75
N ASP A 116 6.95 18.40 10.00
CA ASP A 116 6.25 17.15 10.37
C ASP A 116 4.76 17.18 10.03
N ASN A 117 4.09 18.29 10.33
CA ASN A 117 2.65 18.43 10.08
C ASN A 117 2.35 18.42 8.58
N HIS A 118 3.14 19.19 7.81
CA HIS A 118 2.96 19.28 6.35
C HIS A 118 3.27 17.95 5.66
N CYS A 119 4.37 17.28 6.05
CA CYS A 119 4.72 15.97 5.53
C CYS A 119 3.67 14.90 5.86
N GLY A 120 3.19 14.87 7.11
CA GLY A 120 2.16 13.93 7.52
C GLY A 120 0.86 14.11 6.73
N TRP A 121 0.40 15.36 6.57
CA TRP A 121 -0.77 15.66 5.75
C TRP A 121 -0.58 15.25 4.29
N ALA A 122 0.54 15.63 3.68
CA ALA A 122 0.78 15.39 2.26
C ALA A 122 0.90 13.90 1.93
N VAL A 123 1.61 13.12 2.77
CA VAL A 123 1.74 11.67 2.62
C VAL A 123 0.39 10.96 2.76
N ASN A 124 -0.39 11.31 3.79
CA ASN A 124 -1.69 10.70 3.98
C ASN A 124 -2.67 11.05 2.84
N THR A 125 -2.71 12.32 2.44
CA THR A 125 -3.58 12.79 1.36
C THR A 125 -3.22 12.16 0.03
N TRP A 126 -1.92 12.10 -0.30
CA TRP A 126 -1.44 11.43 -1.50
C TRP A 126 -1.85 9.95 -1.52
N TRP A 127 -1.69 9.26 -0.40
CA TRP A 127 -2.03 7.84 -0.29
C TRP A 127 -3.53 7.58 -0.53
N HIS A 128 -4.41 8.40 0.07
CA HIS A 128 -5.85 8.34 -0.18
C HIS A 128 -6.25 8.80 -1.59
N GLN A 129 -5.47 9.63 -2.26
CA GLN A 129 -5.85 10.08 -3.60
C GLN A 129 -5.39 9.12 -4.70
N TYR A 130 -4.24 8.46 -4.51
CA TYR A 130 -3.54 7.77 -5.60
C TYR A 130 -3.20 6.32 -5.34
N SER A 131 -3.35 5.81 -4.11
CA SER A 131 -2.92 4.44 -3.79
C SER A 131 -3.98 3.59 -3.11
N TRP A 132 -4.37 3.91 -1.87
CA TRP A 132 -5.18 3.05 -0.99
C TRP A 132 -4.58 1.68 -0.64
N THR A 133 -3.39 1.34 -1.17
CA THR A 133 -2.80 0.02 -0.96
C THR A 133 -1.77 0.03 0.15
N TYR A 134 -1.58 -1.14 0.77
CA TYR A 134 -0.53 -1.35 1.77
C TYR A 134 0.85 -0.97 1.23
N GLU A 135 1.19 -1.41 0.01
CA GLU A 135 2.51 -1.18 -0.58
C GLU A 135 2.73 0.29 -0.98
N GLY A 136 1.65 1.05 -1.20
CA GLY A 136 1.75 2.46 -1.54
C GLY A 136 2.01 3.38 -0.35
N CYS A 137 1.93 2.88 0.89
CA CYS A 137 2.37 3.58 2.09
C CYS A 137 3.72 3.05 2.61
N ASP A 138 4.67 2.80 1.70
CA ASP A 138 6.03 2.40 2.05
C ASP A 138 7.02 3.58 1.99
N PHE A 139 6.96 4.38 0.92
CA PHE A 139 7.85 5.51 0.64
C PHE A 139 9.35 5.19 0.82
N GLY A 140 9.79 3.99 0.47
CA GLY A 140 11.17 3.56 0.67
C GLY A 140 11.45 3.10 2.10
N GLY A 141 10.41 2.68 2.82
CA GLY A 141 10.45 2.16 4.18
C GLY A 141 10.39 3.23 5.27
N ILE A 142 10.06 4.48 4.96
CA ILE A 142 9.94 5.57 5.96
C ILE A 142 8.50 5.81 6.42
N ALA A 143 7.52 5.17 5.78
CA ALA A 143 6.10 5.25 6.14
C ALA A 143 5.52 3.86 6.43
N TYR A 144 4.36 3.84 7.07
CA TYR A 144 3.58 2.63 7.34
C TYR A 144 2.08 2.97 7.53
N LEU A 145 1.22 1.96 7.41
CA LEU A 145 -0.21 2.12 7.68
C LEU A 145 -0.54 1.95 9.17
N THR A 146 -1.45 2.79 9.66
CA THR A 146 -2.13 2.61 10.95
C THR A 146 -3.65 2.52 10.74
N PRO A 147 -4.38 1.56 11.35
CA PRO A 147 -3.84 0.43 12.11
C PRO A 147 -2.96 -0.48 11.23
N GLU A 148 -2.10 -1.25 11.88
CA GLU A 148 -1.20 -2.18 11.17
C GLU A 148 -2.02 -3.18 10.37
N VAL A 149 -1.72 -3.27 9.08
CA VAL A 149 -2.21 -4.34 8.21
C VAL A 149 -1.08 -5.35 8.04
N CYS A 150 -1.42 -6.59 7.69
CA CYS A 150 -0.43 -7.65 7.55
C CYS A 150 0.31 -8.04 8.83
N ASN A 151 -0.14 -7.57 10.00
CA ASN A 151 0.38 -7.95 11.32
C ASN A 151 1.92 -7.92 11.41
N GLY A 152 2.54 -6.93 10.78
CA GLY A 152 3.99 -6.74 10.80
C GLY A 152 4.79 -7.71 9.94
N ASN A 153 4.14 -8.49 9.06
CA ASN A 153 4.79 -9.31 8.05
C ASN A 153 4.88 -8.55 6.72
N PRO A 154 5.94 -7.76 6.48
CA PRO A 154 6.15 -7.09 5.20
C PRO A 154 6.34 -8.12 4.07
N PRO A 155 5.79 -7.87 2.86
CA PRO A 155 6.01 -8.70 1.69
C PRO A 155 7.51 -8.79 1.38
N PRO A 156 8.02 -9.96 0.94
CA PRO A 156 9.45 -10.15 0.65
C PRO A 156 9.97 -9.22 -0.46
N SER A 157 9.09 -8.74 -1.34
CA SER A 157 9.42 -7.84 -2.45
C SER A 157 8.79 -6.47 -2.26
N HIS A 158 9.32 -5.68 -1.34
CA HIS A 158 9.23 -4.23 -1.51
C HIS A 158 10.10 -3.85 -2.70
N THR A 159 9.53 -3.84 -3.91
CA THR A 159 9.97 -2.83 -4.87
C THR A 159 9.62 -1.51 -4.21
N LYS A 160 10.57 -0.96 -3.45
CA LYS A 160 10.50 0.38 -2.87
C LYS A 160 9.89 1.25 -3.94
N ARG A 161 8.73 1.85 -3.70
CA ARG A 161 8.30 3.01 -4.49
C ARG A 161 9.05 4.16 -3.84
N PRO A 162 10.28 4.47 -4.28
CA PRO A 162 11.10 5.40 -3.55
C PRO A 162 10.54 6.79 -3.87
N PRO A 163 10.43 7.72 -2.91
CA PRO A 163 10.75 9.09 -3.26
C PRO A 163 12.16 9.07 -3.89
N PRO A 164 12.43 9.80 -4.99
CA PRO A 164 13.70 9.71 -5.69
C PRO A 164 14.86 9.87 -4.70
N THR A 165 15.67 8.81 -4.62
CA THR A 165 16.92 8.68 -3.87
C THR A 165 16.86 8.92 -2.35
N LEU A 166 16.54 7.86 -1.61
CA LEU A 166 17.19 7.57 -0.33
C LEU A 166 18.11 6.37 -0.55
N SER A 167 19.28 6.63 -1.13
CA SER A 167 20.38 5.68 -0.99
C SER A 167 20.99 5.91 0.39
N SER A 168 21.35 4.84 1.10
CA SER A 168 22.02 4.93 2.40
C SER A 168 23.38 5.63 2.36
N ALA A 169 23.86 6.05 1.18
CA ALA A 169 25.11 6.77 1.01
C ALA A 169 24.94 8.30 1.18
N ASP A 170 23.74 8.85 1.00
CA ASP A 170 23.49 10.30 1.00
C ASP A 170 23.39 10.89 2.42
N ALA A 171 23.13 10.05 3.43
CA ALA A 171 23.07 10.44 4.84
C ALA A 171 24.43 10.83 5.45
N SER A 172 25.54 10.57 4.75
CA SER A 172 26.90 10.78 5.25
C SER A 172 27.51 12.16 4.93
N GLN A 173 26.80 13.05 4.23
CA GLN A 173 27.42 14.24 3.62
C GLN A 173 27.04 15.60 4.20
N GLN A 174 26.30 15.72 5.31
CA GLN A 174 25.91 17.03 5.83
C GLN A 174 26.05 17.19 7.35
N GLU A 175 27.17 16.72 7.91
CA GLU A 175 27.74 17.35 9.10
C GLU A 175 28.81 18.37 8.65
N LYS A 176 28.37 19.58 8.26
CA LYS A 176 29.22 20.78 8.24
C LYS A 176 28.41 22.06 8.25
#